data_AF-A0A9P6B4L3-F1
#
_entry.id   AF-A0A9P6B4L3-F1
#
_cell.length_a   1.000
_cell.length_b   1.000
_cell.length_c   1.000
_cell.angle_alpha   90.00
_cell.angle_beta   90.00
_cell.angle_gamma   90.00
#
_symmetry.space_group_name_H-M   'P 1'
#
loop_
_entity.id
_entity.type
_entity.pdbx_description
1 polymer ?
#
loop_
_entity_poly.entity_id
_entity_poly.type
_entity_poly.pdbx_seq_one_letter_code
_entity_poly.pdbx_strand_id
1 'polypeptide(L)'
;MTRVQVTYAGSPSLLAEQWEGLRTSISAQMPLRNLHWKSLARPSVRTIQELDVDLVALDMTEPSSHMSSPLLDQPLLNIYFSLCDDIDSYKNFVRRQIQEWHSSVTQRKDQEWLLLLVIRPDTQATGKRLFHIKGSVLDKMKADFNSDKHDRCVQLVWTPGVNEAPIWAEFTSKLKEGIVSSFDSRVLLREEEVRKLENQRQASTWNFCTFCISKETLASSFEGMNLLEDAQIQFDELEASYFQVVKERDQPPLHVFGGHFPKDDSMPLLSLNKKPYRDLIMSNSITVFDFRIYLLGRQCSLLARRGDILAAARKASRFVYAFAQSMKTNGHLFGLYYIESWTYSAALNIVDQCEEWASLAGSEQAAPSLLSGIKGELLELARTQLDKIGIASGHLPDSLPFSMATSSPLPTSRATLPSHPAAISEKNILAAIGDRETFDKLYIMITNRSIECYTAAKRKKFALKLHHSLAALERHRSKDVSADLSALSLSQDLSLWEHPIFFIRSVEPMGKQTPDGNSSSLIITIVNRLSCNINIESLSLRLYNKERPESVTYAASPTPLVSGHNRVRASCSVRIGVSAREICA
;
A
#
# COMPACT_ATOMS: atom_id res chain seq x y z
N MET A 1 -11.99 -12.50 -4.88
CA MET A 1 -11.66 -12.12 -6.27
C MET A 1 -12.96 -12.03 -7.04
N THR A 2 -13.18 -10.96 -7.77
CA THR A 2 -14.30 -10.82 -8.71
C THR A 2 -14.08 -11.79 -9.86
N ARG A 3 -15.08 -12.62 -10.16
CA ARG A 3 -15.04 -13.58 -11.26
C ARG A 3 -15.77 -13.00 -12.46
N VAL A 4 -15.23 -13.23 -13.66
CA VAL A 4 -15.86 -12.77 -14.90
C VAL A 4 -17.07 -13.63 -15.20
N GLN A 5 -18.21 -13.01 -15.51
CA GLN A 5 -19.41 -13.75 -15.88
C GLN A 5 -19.44 -14.03 -17.39
N VAL A 6 -19.76 -15.27 -17.74
CA VAL A 6 -20.08 -15.71 -19.09
C VAL A 6 -21.43 -16.41 -19.04
N THR A 7 -22.38 -15.99 -19.86
CA THR A 7 -23.69 -16.63 -19.87
C THR A 7 -23.69 -17.86 -20.77
N TYR A 8 -24.57 -18.81 -20.47
CA TYR A 8 -24.84 -19.93 -21.33
C TYR A 8 -26.33 -20.08 -21.64
N ALA A 9 -26.61 -20.53 -22.86
CA ALA A 9 -27.86 -21.12 -23.30
C ALA A 9 -27.54 -22.31 -24.21
N GLY A 10 -28.51 -23.13 -24.58
CA GLY A 10 -28.21 -24.26 -25.46
C GLY A 10 -29.43 -25.04 -25.88
N SER A 11 -29.21 -26.06 -26.70
CA SER A 11 -30.25 -26.98 -27.14
C SER A 11 -30.91 -27.65 -25.92
N PRO A 12 -32.25 -27.70 -25.84
CA PRO A 12 -32.95 -28.26 -24.67
C PRO A 12 -32.53 -29.68 -24.31
N SER A 13 -32.25 -30.53 -25.31
CA SER A 13 -31.76 -31.89 -25.12
C SER A 13 -30.38 -31.95 -24.45
N LEU A 14 -29.46 -31.08 -24.86
CA LEU A 14 -28.13 -30.99 -24.27
C LEU A 14 -28.22 -30.50 -22.82
N LEU A 15 -29.02 -29.45 -22.58
CA LEU A 15 -29.18 -28.85 -21.26
C LEU A 15 -29.83 -29.80 -20.24
N ALA A 16 -30.77 -30.64 -20.68
CA ALA A 16 -31.46 -31.58 -19.81
C ALA A 16 -30.62 -32.81 -19.43
N GLU A 17 -29.85 -33.36 -20.37
CA GLU A 17 -29.24 -34.69 -20.18
C GLU A 17 -27.72 -34.67 -19.93
N GLN A 18 -27.00 -33.70 -20.51
CA GLN A 18 -25.53 -33.75 -20.60
C GLN A 18 -24.82 -32.53 -20.00
N TRP A 19 -25.58 -31.50 -19.61
CA TRP A 19 -25.04 -30.24 -19.14
C TRP A 19 -24.12 -30.35 -17.94
N GLU A 20 -24.48 -31.11 -16.90
CA GLU A 20 -23.65 -31.20 -15.70
C GLU A 20 -22.28 -31.82 -15.96
N GLY A 21 -22.23 -32.84 -16.82
CA GLY A 21 -20.96 -33.44 -17.27
C GLY A 21 -20.12 -32.43 -18.05
N LEU A 22 -20.73 -31.75 -19.02
CA LEU A 22 -20.04 -30.76 -19.86
C LEU A 22 -19.56 -29.55 -19.03
N ARG A 23 -20.41 -29.03 -18.14
CA ARG A 23 -20.10 -27.94 -17.21
C ARG A 23 -18.92 -28.29 -16.33
N THR A 24 -18.89 -29.52 -15.79
CA THR A 24 -17.76 -30.01 -14.99
C THR A 24 -16.46 -30.05 -15.81
N SER A 25 -16.51 -30.53 -17.06
CA SER A 25 -15.34 -30.52 -17.94
C SER A 25 -14.87 -29.11 -18.30
N ILE A 26 -15.78 -28.16 -18.53
CA ILE A 26 -15.43 -26.75 -18.79
C ILE A 26 -14.83 -26.10 -17.55
N SER A 27 -15.39 -26.32 -16.36
CA SER A 27 -14.84 -25.80 -15.11
C SER A 27 -13.42 -26.30 -14.85
N ALA A 28 -13.09 -27.52 -15.31
CA ALA A 28 -11.73 -28.05 -15.23
C ALA A 28 -10.73 -27.40 -16.20
N GLN A 29 -11.20 -26.60 -17.16
CA GLN A 29 -10.34 -25.76 -18.03
C GLN A 29 -10.02 -24.39 -17.41
N MET A 30 -10.56 -24.09 -16.23
CA MET A 30 -10.34 -22.84 -15.50
C MET A 30 -9.22 -22.99 -14.45
N PRO A 31 -8.50 -21.91 -14.09
CA PRO A 31 -8.60 -20.56 -14.65
C PRO A 31 -8.06 -20.45 -16.07
N LEU A 32 -8.60 -19.51 -16.85
CA LEU A 32 -8.03 -19.18 -18.17
C LEU A 32 -6.67 -18.55 -17.97
N ARG A 33 -5.66 -19.02 -18.71
CA ARG A 33 -4.29 -18.52 -18.62
C ARG A 33 -3.81 -17.76 -19.85
N ASN A 34 -2.94 -16.78 -19.64
CA ASN A 34 -2.25 -16.04 -20.71
C ASN A 34 -3.21 -15.40 -21.72
N LEU A 35 -4.17 -14.60 -21.25
CA LEU A 35 -5.00 -13.79 -22.15
C LEU A 35 -4.21 -12.54 -22.53
N HIS A 36 -4.11 -12.25 -23.82
CA HIS A 36 -3.41 -11.07 -24.31
C HIS A 36 -4.42 -9.98 -24.66
N TRP A 37 -4.53 -8.96 -23.81
CA TRP A 37 -5.34 -7.79 -24.07
C TRP A 37 -4.50 -6.72 -24.78
N LYS A 38 -4.95 -6.31 -25.96
CA LYS A 38 -4.36 -5.23 -26.73
C LYS A 38 -5.43 -4.19 -27.00
N SER A 39 -5.34 -3.06 -26.30
CA SER A 39 -6.26 -1.95 -26.52
C SER A 39 -5.78 -1.04 -27.64
N LEU A 40 -6.70 -0.49 -28.43
CA LEU A 40 -6.38 0.53 -29.43
C LEU A 40 -5.84 1.82 -28.79
N ALA A 41 -6.24 2.11 -27.55
CA ALA A 41 -5.79 3.29 -26.81
C ALA A 41 -4.38 3.14 -26.21
N ARG A 42 -3.82 1.92 -26.18
CA ARG A 42 -2.55 1.62 -25.51
C ARG A 42 -1.57 0.89 -26.45
N PRO A 43 -0.33 1.37 -26.62
CA PRO A 43 0.59 0.77 -27.58
C PRO A 43 1.11 -0.63 -27.16
N SER A 44 1.10 -0.93 -25.85
CA SER A 44 1.64 -2.18 -25.31
C SER A 44 0.54 -3.21 -25.04
N VAL A 45 0.79 -4.45 -25.44
CA VAL A 45 -0.03 -5.61 -25.06
C VAL A 45 0.12 -5.89 -23.57
N ARG A 46 -0.99 -6.15 -22.88
CA ARG A 46 -1.07 -6.61 -21.49
C ARG A 46 -1.36 -8.10 -21.47
N THR A 47 -0.67 -8.84 -20.61
CA THR A 47 -0.92 -10.28 -20.43
C THR A 47 -1.60 -10.51 -19.09
N ILE A 48 -2.83 -11.01 -19.14
CA ILE A 48 -3.59 -11.47 -17.98
C ILE A 48 -3.15 -12.91 -17.72
N GLN A 49 -2.44 -13.11 -16.60
CA GLN A 49 -1.83 -14.39 -16.27
C GLN A 49 -2.87 -15.47 -16.00
N GLU A 50 -3.85 -15.15 -15.16
CA GLU A 50 -4.95 -16.03 -14.77
C GLU A 50 -6.25 -15.23 -14.67
N LEU A 51 -7.34 -15.83 -15.15
CA LEU A 51 -8.68 -15.27 -15.10
C LEU A 51 -9.69 -16.36 -14.76
N ASP A 52 -10.39 -16.19 -13.65
CA ASP A 52 -11.52 -17.05 -13.27
C ASP A 52 -12.80 -16.59 -13.98
N VAL A 53 -13.53 -17.57 -14.52
CA VAL A 53 -14.78 -17.35 -15.23
C VAL A 53 -15.89 -18.17 -14.59
N ASP A 54 -17.00 -17.51 -14.26
CA ASP A 54 -18.24 -18.15 -13.83
C ASP A 54 -19.19 -18.29 -15.01
N LEU A 55 -19.66 -19.51 -15.24
CA LEU A 55 -20.72 -19.81 -16.20
C LEU A 55 -22.08 -19.69 -15.53
N VAL A 56 -22.91 -18.76 -16.00
CA VAL A 56 -24.25 -18.50 -15.47
C VAL A 56 -25.30 -18.69 -16.55
N ALA A 57 -26.50 -19.19 -16.20
CA ALA A 57 -27.56 -19.31 -17.20
C ALA A 57 -27.92 -17.93 -17.73
N LEU A 58 -28.20 -17.82 -19.04
CA LEU A 58 -28.63 -16.57 -19.64
C LEU A 58 -30.00 -16.16 -19.05
N ASP A 59 -29.99 -15.14 -18.20
CA ASP A 59 -31.20 -14.47 -17.75
C ASP A 59 -31.54 -13.31 -18.69
N MET A 60 -32.79 -13.28 -19.14
CA MET A 60 -33.28 -12.25 -20.04
C MET A 60 -33.86 -11.03 -19.30
N THR A 61 -34.02 -11.12 -17.98
CA THR A 61 -34.39 -9.97 -17.14
C THR A 61 -33.19 -9.03 -17.01
N GLU A 62 -33.28 -7.84 -17.61
CA GLU A 62 -32.18 -6.87 -17.59
C GLU A 62 -31.95 -6.32 -16.17
N PRO A 63 -30.72 -6.37 -15.63
CA PRO A 63 -30.30 -5.34 -14.70
C PRO A 63 -30.01 -4.08 -15.53
N SER A 64 -30.76 -3.01 -15.27
CA SER A 64 -30.51 -1.70 -15.89
C SER A 64 -29.05 -1.29 -15.69
N SER A 65 -28.33 -1.09 -16.80
CA SER A 65 -26.94 -0.64 -16.79
C SER A 65 -26.84 0.78 -16.26
N HIS A 66 -26.59 0.92 -14.96
CA HIS A 66 -26.26 2.21 -14.38
C HIS A 66 -24.78 2.50 -14.63
N MET A 67 -24.46 3.73 -15.06
CA MET A 67 -23.09 4.26 -15.18
C MET A 67 -22.24 3.99 -13.92
N SER A 68 -22.91 3.86 -12.78
CA SER A 68 -22.35 3.59 -11.47
C SER A 68 -22.09 2.11 -11.18
N SER A 69 -22.03 1.19 -12.15
CA SER A 69 -21.68 -0.22 -11.92
C SER A 69 -20.40 -0.61 -12.66
N PRO A 70 -19.52 -1.44 -12.05
CA PRO A 70 -18.37 -2.07 -12.74
C PRO A 70 -18.77 -2.78 -14.04
N LEU A 71 -17.84 -2.84 -15.00
CA LEU A 71 -18.09 -3.50 -16.29
C LEU A 71 -18.35 -5.01 -16.17
N LEU A 72 -17.77 -5.63 -15.14
CA LEU A 72 -17.79 -7.08 -14.94
C LEU A 72 -19.05 -7.56 -14.21
N ASP A 73 -19.91 -6.64 -13.74
CA ASP A 73 -21.23 -6.98 -13.23
C ASP A 73 -22.17 -7.42 -14.37
N GLN A 74 -21.77 -7.14 -15.62
CA GLN A 74 -22.43 -7.65 -16.81
C GLN A 74 -21.59 -8.75 -17.45
N PRO A 75 -22.24 -9.82 -17.95
CA PRO A 75 -21.54 -10.87 -18.68
C PRO A 75 -20.73 -10.31 -19.85
N LEU A 76 -19.49 -10.79 -20.00
CA LEU A 76 -18.59 -10.39 -21.09
C LEU A 76 -18.81 -11.23 -22.36
N LEU A 77 -19.36 -12.43 -22.24
CA LEU A 77 -19.61 -13.31 -23.38
C LEU A 77 -20.89 -14.11 -23.15
N ASN A 78 -21.63 -14.34 -24.24
CA ASN A 78 -22.78 -15.22 -24.25
C ASN A 78 -22.47 -16.46 -25.10
N ILE A 79 -22.58 -17.66 -24.53
CA ILE A 79 -22.31 -18.92 -25.24
C ILE A 79 -23.61 -19.65 -25.54
N TYR A 80 -23.79 -20.09 -26.79
CA TYR A 80 -24.83 -21.06 -27.13
C TYR A 80 -24.21 -22.43 -27.39
N PHE A 81 -24.67 -23.43 -26.65
CA PHE A 81 -24.26 -24.82 -26.81
C PHE A 81 -25.25 -25.56 -27.70
N SER A 82 -24.83 -25.95 -28.90
CA SER A 82 -25.64 -26.74 -29.83
C SER A 82 -25.17 -28.19 -29.89
N LEU A 83 -26.12 -29.11 -30.05
CA LEU A 83 -25.85 -30.51 -30.34
C LEU A 83 -26.43 -30.82 -31.73
N CYS A 84 -25.59 -31.19 -32.68
CA CYS A 84 -26.03 -31.48 -34.05
C CYS A 84 -25.12 -32.48 -34.74
N ASP A 85 -25.70 -33.60 -35.17
CA ASP A 85 -24.97 -34.72 -35.77
C ASP A 85 -24.88 -34.63 -37.30
N ASP A 86 -25.84 -33.97 -37.96
CA ASP A 86 -25.93 -33.92 -39.42
C ASP A 86 -26.49 -32.59 -39.97
N ILE A 87 -26.29 -32.36 -41.27
CA ILE A 87 -26.65 -31.11 -41.96
C ILE A 87 -28.18 -30.93 -42.09
N ASP A 88 -28.94 -32.01 -42.20
CA ASP A 88 -30.39 -31.93 -42.38
C ASP A 88 -31.07 -31.55 -41.07
N SER A 89 -30.63 -32.14 -39.95
CA SER A 89 -31.01 -31.73 -38.59
C SER A 89 -30.64 -30.26 -38.32
N TYR A 90 -29.47 -29.82 -38.77
CA TYR A 90 -29.06 -28.43 -38.67
C TYR A 90 -30.03 -27.47 -39.37
N LYS A 91 -30.35 -27.74 -40.64
CA LYS A 91 -31.24 -26.88 -41.45
C LYS A 91 -32.66 -26.84 -40.91
N ASN A 92 -33.18 -27.97 -40.45
CA ASN A 92 -34.59 -28.11 -40.08
C ASN A 92 -34.88 -27.61 -38.66
N PHE A 93 -33.94 -27.76 -37.72
CA PHE A 93 -34.19 -27.50 -36.30
C PHE A 93 -33.13 -26.57 -35.67
N VAL A 94 -31.85 -26.95 -35.70
CA VAL A 94 -30.81 -26.29 -34.90
C VAL A 94 -30.55 -24.85 -35.36
N ARG A 95 -30.54 -24.59 -36.68
CA ARG A 95 -30.38 -23.24 -37.23
C ARG A 95 -31.42 -22.27 -36.68
N ARG A 96 -32.69 -22.70 -36.59
CA ARG A 96 -33.77 -21.85 -36.08
C ARG A 96 -33.58 -21.54 -34.60
N GLN A 97 -33.20 -22.53 -33.79
CA GLN A 97 -32.93 -22.34 -32.36
C GLN A 97 -31.77 -21.36 -32.13
N ILE A 98 -30.67 -21.53 -32.87
CA ILE A 98 -29.53 -20.61 -32.80
C ILE A 98 -29.95 -19.22 -33.25
N GLN A 99 -30.71 -19.09 -34.34
CA GLN A 99 -31.19 -17.79 -34.84
C GLN A 99 -32.07 -17.07 -33.81
N GLU A 100 -32.99 -17.78 -33.15
CA GLU A 100 -33.86 -17.21 -32.11
C GLU A 100 -33.03 -16.69 -30.92
N TRP A 101 -32.08 -17.49 -30.43
CA TRP A 101 -31.15 -17.05 -29.38
C TRP A 101 -30.24 -15.90 -29.81
N HIS A 102 -29.61 -16.01 -30.99
CA HIS A 102 -28.69 -15.00 -31.51
C HIS A 102 -29.38 -13.65 -31.69
N SER A 103 -30.60 -13.65 -32.22
CA SER A 103 -31.42 -12.45 -32.34
C SER A 103 -31.74 -11.84 -30.97
N SER A 104 -31.99 -12.68 -29.96
CA SER A 104 -32.27 -12.21 -28.59
C SER A 104 -31.04 -11.57 -27.91
N VAL A 105 -29.84 -12.08 -28.16
CA VAL A 105 -28.59 -11.52 -27.62
C VAL A 105 -28.20 -10.25 -28.38
N THR A 106 -28.24 -10.27 -29.71
CA THR A 106 -27.79 -9.15 -30.56
C THR A 106 -28.75 -7.96 -30.60
N GLN A 107 -29.98 -8.09 -30.10
CA GLN A 107 -30.86 -6.95 -29.85
C GLN A 107 -30.30 -5.99 -28.80
N ARG A 108 -29.50 -6.51 -27.86
CA ARG A 108 -28.81 -5.69 -26.85
C ARG A 108 -27.54 -5.10 -27.46
N LYS A 109 -27.19 -3.88 -27.05
CA LYS A 109 -25.95 -3.23 -27.50
C LYS A 109 -24.72 -3.93 -26.93
N ASP A 110 -23.65 -3.92 -27.72
CA ASP A 110 -22.29 -4.33 -27.32
C ASP A 110 -22.22 -5.73 -26.69
N GLN A 111 -22.98 -6.68 -27.26
CA GLN A 111 -22.94 -8.08 -26.86
C GLN A 111 -21.95 -8.87 -27.69
N GLU A 112 -21.07 -9.60 -27.02
CA GLU A 112 -20.22 -10.60 -27.63
C GLU A 112 -20.87 -11.98 -27.45
N TRP A 113 -20.69 -12.85 -28.44
CA TRP A 113 -21.29 -14.18 -28.45
C TRP A 113 -20.34 -15.24 -29.02
N LEU A 114 -20.56 -16.49 -28.63
CA LEU A 114 -19.84 -17.65 -29.12
C LEU A 114 -20.83 -18.79 -29.33
N LEU A 115 -20.70 -19.48 -30.45
CA LEU A 115 -21.48 -20.68 -30.72
C LEU A 115 -20.59 -21.91 -30.63
N LEU A 116 -20.95 -22.85 -29.75
CA LEU A 116 -20.23 -24.11 -29.55
C LEU A 116 -21.05 -25.28 -30.08
N LEU A 117 -20.57 -25.92 -31.15
CA LEU A 117 -21.11 -27.16 -31.66
C LEU A 117 -20.47 -28.35 -30.93
N VAL A 118 -21.24 -29.03 -30.08
CA VAL A 118 -20.82 -30.25 -29.40
C VAL A 118 -21.08 -31.44 -30.32
N ILE A 119 -20.06 -32.28 -30.55
CA ILE A 119 -20.15 -33.50 -31.35
C ILE A 119 -19.85 -34.72 -30.48
N ARG A 120 -20.65 -35.78 -30.67
CA ARG A 120 -20.44 -37.07 -30.00
C ARG A 120 -19.37 -37.89 -30.74
N PRO A 121 -18.53 -38.67 -30.03
CA PRO A 121 -17.48 -39.48 -30.68
C PRO A 121 -18.05 -40.56 -31.61
N ASP A 122 -19.19 -41.16 -31.23
CA ASP A 122 -19.83 -42.24 -31.98
C ASP A 122 -20.28 -41.80 -33.38
N THR A 123 -20.56 -40.51 -33.58
CA THR A 123 -20.89 -39.96 -34.90
C THR A 123 -19.70 -39.84 -35.84
N GLN A 124 -18.45 -39.82 -35.32
CA GLN A 124 -17.25 -39.84 -36.17
C GLN A 124 -16.90 -41.23 -36.71
N ALA A 125 -17.20 -42.31 -35.97
CA ALA A 125 -16.82 -43.69 -36.33
C ALA A 125 -17.55 -44.21 -37.60
N THR A 126 -18.76 -43.74 -37.87
CA THR A 126 -19.51 -44.04 -39.10
C THR A 126 -19.04 -43.26 -40.34
N GLY A 127 -18.06 -42.36 -40.17
CA GLY A 127 -17.60 -41.40 -41.18
C GLY A 127 -16.34 -41.76 -41.95
N LYS A 128 -16.04 -43.05 -42.21
CA LYS A 128 -15.11 -43.39 -43.32
C LYS A 128 -15.81 -43.10 -44.66
N ARG A 129 -15.83 -41.85 -45.11
CA ARG A 129 -16.23 -41.48 -46.49
C ARG A 129 -15.31 -40.44 -47.09
N LEU A 130 -14.36 -40.95 -47.87
CA LEU A 130 -13.40 -40.23 -48.72
C LEU A 130 -14.03 -39.34 -49.83
N PHE A 131 -15.36 -39.13 -49.92
CA PHE A 131 -15.98 -38.47 -51.09
C PHE A 131 -17.28 -37.66 -50.83
N HIS A 132 -17.40 -36.90 -49.74
CA HIS A 132 -18.46 -35.88 -49.64
C HIS A 132 -17.91 -34.44 -49.57
N ILE A 133 -17.90 -33.80 -50.75
CA ILE A 133 -17.71 -32.34 -50.98
C ILE A 133 -19.00 -31.59 -50.54
N LYS A 134 -19.53 -31.89 -49.36
CA LYS A 134 -20.61 -31.11 -48.73
C LYS A 134 -20.02 -30.60 -47.42
N GLY A 135 -19.84 -29.28 -47.32
CA GLY A 135 -19.25 -28.63 -46.14
C GLY A 135 -19.91 -29.08 -44.84
N SER A 136 -19.13 -29.10 -43.76
CA SER A 136 -19.53 -29.58 -42.44
C SER A 136 -20.67 -28.74 -41.83
N VAL A 137 -21.32 -29.26 -40.78
CA VAL A 137 -22.30 -28.47 -39.98
C VAL A 137 -21.65 -27.18 -39.47
N LEU A 138 -20.39 -27.26 -39.02
CA LEU A 138 -19.61 -26.10 -38.60
C LEU A 138 -19.44 -25.08 -39.74
N ASP A 139 -19.12 -25.52 -40.97
CA ASP A 139 -18.98 -24.60 -42.12
C ASP A 139 -20.29 -23.87 -42.44
N LYS A 140 -21.42 -24.58 -42.31
CA LYS A 140 -22.75 -23.98 -42.49
C LYS A 140 -23.08 -22.97 -41.39
N MET A 141 -22.78 -23.32 -40.15
CA MET A 141 -22.95 -22.46 -38.99
C MET A 141 -22.10 -21.19 -39.09
N LYS A 142 -20.83 -21.31 -39.51
CA LYS A 142 -19.95 -20.17 -39.82
C LYS A 142 -20.56 -19.30 -40.92
N ALA A 143 -21.01 -19.89 -42.03
CA ALA A 143 -21.61 -19.14 -43.13
C ALA A 143 -22.93 -18.44 -42.76
N ASP A 144 -23.69 -19.00 -41.84
CA ASP A 144 -24.98 -18.45 -41.42
C ASP A 144 -24.86 -17.33 -40.37
N PHE A 145 -23.89 -17.42 -39.46
CA PHE A 145 -23.83 -16.54 -38.28
C PHE A 145 -22.60 -15.64 -38.19
N ASN A 146 -21.46 -15.99 -38.79
CA ASN A 146 -20.31 -15.09 -38.83
C ASN A 146 -20.60 -13.98 -39.86
N SER A 147 -21.00 -12.80 -39.38
CA SER A 147 -21.35 -11.64 -40.22
C SER A 147 -20.16 -10.72 -40.52
N ASP A 148 -19.04 -10.88 -39.80
CA ASP A 148 -17.82 -10.09 -39.94
C ASP A 148 -16.59 -11.01 -40.09
N LYS A 149 -15.38 -10.45 -39.98
CA LYS A 149 -14.14 -11.24 -40.05
C LYS A 149 -13.85 -12.06 -38.79
N HIS A 150 -14.69 -11.97 -37.76
CA HIS A 150 -14.48 -12.71 -36.52
C HIS A 150 -15.15 -14.08 -36.60
N ASP A 151 -14.34 -15.11 -36.41
CA ASP A 151 -14.85 -16.47 -36.30
C ASP A 151 -15.34 -16.75 -34.88
N ARG A 152 -16.67 -16.84 -34.71
CA ARG A 152 -17.36 -17.06 -33.42
C ARG A 152 -18.02 -18.44 -33.34
N CYS A 153 -17.68 -19.36 -34.24
CA CYS A 153 -18.21 -20.72 -34.21
C CYS A 153 -17.06 -21.71 -33.99
N VAL A 154 -17.21 -22.59 -33.00
CA VAL A 154 -16.22 -23.59 -32.64
C VAL A 154 -16.87 -24.95 -32.47
N GLN A 155 -16.14 -26.00 -32.82
CA GLN A 155 -16.58 -27.39 -32.65
C GLN A 155 -15.82 -28.04 -31.49
N LEU A 156 -16.54 -28.79 -30.65
CA LEU A 156 -15.97 -29.55 -29.53
C LEU A 156 -16.40 -31.01 -29.63
N VAL A 157 -15.43 -31.89 -29.81
CA VAL A 157 -15.66 -33.34 -29.75
C VAL A 157 -15.53 -33.75 -28.29
N TRP A 158 -16.65 -33.93 -27.60
CA TRP A 158 -16.66 -34.15 -26.15
C TRP A 158 -17.15 -35.54 -25.80
N THR A 159 -16.45 -36.16 -24.85
CA THR A 159 -16.83 -37.44 -24.24
C THR A 159 -16.89 -37.26 -22.72
N PRO A 160 -17.96 -37.69 -22.05
CA PRO A 160 -18.02 -37.66 -20.59
C PRO A 160 -16.83 -38.39 -19.95
N GLY A 161 -16.15 -37.73 -19.01
CA GLY A 161 -15.00 -38.31 -18.29
C GLY A 161 -13.65 -38.18 -19.00
N VAL A 162 -13.60 -37.77 -20.28
CA VAL A 162 -12.36 -37.47 -20.99
C VAL A 162 -12.12 -35.97 -20.98
N ASN A 163 -10.97 -35.53 -20.44
CA ASN A 163 -10.67 -34.10 -20.27
C ASN A 163 -9.24 -33.76 -20.69
N GLU A 164 -8.85 -34.15 -21.90
CA GLU A 164 -7.52 -33.88 -22.45
C GLU A 164 -7.41 -32.45 -22.97
N ALA A 165 -6.32 -31.75 -22.64
CA ALA A 165 -6.10 -30.34 -23.00
C ALA A 165 -6.23 -30.01 -24.51
N PRO A 166 -5.78 -30.86 -25.47
CA PRO A 166 -5.88 -30.54 -26.90
C PRO A 166 -7.32 -30.41 -27.40
N ILE A 167 -8.26 -31.16 -26.81
CA ILE A 167 -9.69 -31.13 -27.19
C ILE A 167 -10.28 -29.75 -26.92
N TRP A 168 -9.83 -29.10 -25.85
CA TRP A 168 -10.34 -27.82 -25.39
C TRP A 168 -9.59 -26.61 -25.96
N ALA A 169 -8.51 -26.82 -26.72
CA ALA A 169 -7.62 -25.74 -27.15
C ALA A 169 -8.34 -24.68 -28.00
N GLU A 170 -9.11 -25.09 -29.00
CA GLU A 170 -9.84 -24.17 -29.89
C GLU A 170 -10.95 -23.43 -29.12
N PHE A 171 -11.76 -24.16 -28.33
CA PHE A 171 -12.79 -23.56 -27.49
C PHE A 171 -12.20 -22.54 -26.52
N THR A 172 -11.10 -22.90 -25.86
CA THR A 172 -10.40 -22.04 -24.91
C THR A 172 -9.85 -20.79 -25.60
N SER A 173 -9.31 -20.91 -26.83
CA SER A 173 -8.85 -19.74 -27.61
C SER A 173 -10.02 -18.80 -27.90
N LYS A 174 -11.14 -19.34 -28.40
CA LYS A 174 -12.32 -18.54 -28.75
C LYS A 174 -13.00 -17.90 -27.56
N LEU A 175 -13.03 -18.61 -26.43
CA LEU A 175 -13.50 -18.06 -25.16
C LEU A 175 -12.66 -16.87 -24.71
N LYS A 176 -11.33 -16.98 -24.76
CA LYS A 176 -10.41 -15.87 -24.44
C LYS A 176 -10.57 -14.70 -25.40
N GLU A 177 -10.64 -14.95 -26.70
CA GLU A 177 -10.84 -13.92 -27.74
C GLU A 177 -12.14 -13.13 -27.49
N GLY A 178 -13.27 -13.82 -27.25
CA GLY A 178 -14.55 -13.18 -26.98
C GLY A 178 -14.54 -12.34 -25.70
N ILE A 179 -14.00 -12.87 -24.60
CA ILE A 179 -13.88 -12.13 -23.33
C ILE A 179 -13.03 -10.86 -23.52
N VAL A 180 -11.87 -10.97 -24.18
CA VAL A 180 -10.96 -9.84 -24.40
C VAL A 180 -11.56 -8.80 -25.35
N SER A 181 -12.24 -9.23 -26.41
CA SER A 181 -12.94 -8.35 -27.38
C SER A 181 -14.01 -7.49 -26.69
N SER A 182 -14.89 -8.14 -25.91
CA SER A 182 -15.95 -7.45 -25.17
C SER A 182 -15.37 -6.49 -24.12
N PHE A 183 -14.36 -6.97 -23.38
CA PHE A 183 -13.69 -6.15 -22.38
C PHE A 183 -13.07 -4.90 -22.99
N ASP A 184 -12.33 -5.01 -24.09
CA ASP A 184 -11.69 -3.87 -24.76
C ASP A 184 -12.72 -2.83 -25.22
N SER A 185 -13.77 -3.28 -25.91
CA SER A 185 -14.82 -2.40 -26.41
C SER A 185 -15.51 -1.62 -25.27
N ARG A 186 -15.81 -2.31 -24.16
CA ARG A 186 -16.44 -1.68 -22.98
C ARG A 186 -15.48 -0.74 -22.24
N VAL A 187 -14.20 -1.08 -22.13
CA VAL A 187 -13.17 -0.21 -21.54
C VAL A 187 -13.02 1.07 -22.35
N LEU A 188 -12.94 0.99 -23.69
CA LEU A 188 -12.83 2.16 -24.56
C LEU A 188 -14.01 3.12 -24.38
N LEU A 189 -15.24 2.60 -24.28
CA LEU A 189 -16.42 3.42 -24.01
C LEU A 189 -16.35 4.12 -22.65
N ARG A 190 -15.93 3.41 -21.59
CA ARG A 190 -15.81 4.00 -20.24
C ARG A 190 -14.67 5.00 -20.14
N GLU A 191 -13.52 4.75 -20.76
CA GLU A 191 -12.42 5.69 -20.82
C GLU A 191 -12.84 7.00 -21.52
N GLU A 192 -13.61 6.89 -22.60
CA GLU A 192 -14.19 8.04 -23.30
C GLU A 192 -15.16 8.85 -22.42
N GLU A 193 -16.03 8.18 -21.66
CA GLU A 193 -16.93 8.83 -20.70
C GLU A 193 -16.16 9.55 -19.57
N VAL A 194 -15.16 8.88 -18.99
CA VAL A 194 -14.29 9.47 -17.96
C VAL A 194 -13.58 10.70 -18.52
N ARG A 195 -13.08 10.63 -19.76
CA ARG A 195 -12.42 11.75 -20.44
C ARG A 195 -13.37 12.92 -20.67
N LYS A 196 -14.63 12.67 -21.04
CA LYS A 196 -15.65 13.72 -21.16
C LYS A 196 -15.91 14.42 -19.82
N LEU A 197 -16.01 13.65 -18.74
CA LEU A 197 -16.18 14.20 -17.39
C LEU A 197 -14.96 15.03 -16.96
N GLU A 198 -13.74 14.55 -17.22
CA GLU A 198 -12.51 15.30 -16.93
C GLU A 198 -12.44 16.61 -17.71
N ASN A 199 -12.81 16.61 -19.00
CA ASN A 199 -12.81 17.83 -19.82
C ASN A 199 -13.82 18.88 -19.33
N GLN A 200 -14.84 18.47 -18.57
CA GLN A 200 -15.84 19.36 -17.97
C GLN A 200 -15.44 19.87 -16.59
N ARG A 201 -14.22 19.59 -16.12
CA ARG A 201 -13.75 19.94 -14.76
C ARG A 201 -13.68 21.44 -14.46
N GLN A 202 -13.83 22.33 -15.43
CA GLN A 202 -13.97 23.77 -15.17
C GLN A 202 -15.44 24.23 -15.10
N ALA A 203 -16.39 23.38 -15.51
CA ALA A 203 -17.81 23.72 -15.47
C ALA A 203 -18.32 23.79 -14.02
N SER A 204 -19.14 24.81 -13.73
CA SER A 204 -19.75 24.99 -12.40
C SER A 204 -20.68 23.84 -11.99
N THR A 205 -21.26 23.13 -12.97
CA THR A 205 -22.14 21.96 -12.77
C THR A 205 -21.38 20.65 -12.54
N TRP A 206 -20.05 20.66 -12.67
CA TRP A 206 -19.25 19.45 -12.54
C TRP A 206 -19.23 18.94 -11.10
N ASN A 207 -19.54 17.66 -10.94
CA ASN A 207 -19.56 16.97 -9.66
C ASN A 207 -18.35 16.02 -9.55
N PHE A 208 -17.51 16.25 -8.54
CA PHE A 208 -16.31 15.45 -8.30
C PHE A 208 -16.61 13.99 -7.97
N CYS A 209 -17.65 13.70 -7.18
CA CYS A 209 -18.00 12.34 -6.80
C CYS A 209 -18.50 11.51 -7.98
N THR A 210 -19.24 12.12 -8.92
CA THR A 210 -19.62 11.47 -10.19
C THR A 210 -18.38 11.07 -10.98
N PHE A 211 -17.40 11.97 -11.11
CA PHE A 211 -16.12 11.66 -11.74
C PHE A 211 -15.36 10.55 -10.99
N CYS A 212 -15.34 10.60 -9.66
CA CYS A 212 -14.74 9.59 -8.80
C CYS A 212 -15.34 8.20 -9.03
N ILE A 213 -16.67 8.07 -9.05
CA ILE A 213 -17.36 6.79 -9.30
C ILE A 213 -17.03 6.26 -10.70
N SER A 214 -16.96 7.12 -11.72
CA SER A 214 -16.57 6.71 -13.07
C SER A 214 -15.13 6.17 -13.12
N LYS A 215 -14.18 6.83 -12.44
CA LYS A 215 -12.80 6.34 -12.30
C LYS A 215 -12.73 5.04 -11.49
N GLU A 216 -13.46 4.93 -10.38
CA GLU A 216 -13.47 3.76 -9.51
C GLU A 216 -14.04 2.52 -10.23
N THR A 217 -15.14 2.68 -10.96
CA THR A 217 -15.76 1.56 -11.72
C THR A 217 -14.84 1.06 -12.84
N LEU A 218 -14.14 1.97 -13.51
CA LEU A 218 -13.10 1.61 -14.48
C LEU A 218 -11.94 0.86 -13.81
N ALA A 219 -11.43 1.37 -12.68
CA ALA A 219 -10.37 0.71 -11.90
C ALA A 219 -10.79 -0.69 -11.44
N SER A 220 -12.03 -0.84 -10.97
CA SER A 220 -12.59 -2.13 -10.50
C SER A 220 -12.72 -3.13 -11.66
N SER A 221 -12.97 -2.64 -12.88
CA SER A 221 -13.02 -3.47 -14.08
C SER A 221 -11.63 -4.02 -14.45
N PHE A 222 -10.59 -3.18 -14.38
CA PHE A 222 -9.21 -3.64 -14.52
C PHE A 222 -8.82 -4.62 -13.42
N GLU A 223 -9.19 -4.33 -12.17
CA GLU A 223 -8.90 -5.17 -11.03
C GLU A 223 -9.50 -6.58 -11.14
N GLY A 224 -10.73 -6.70 -11.65
CA GLY A 224 -11.38 -7.99 -11.87
C GLY A 224 -10.85 -8.76 -13.07
N MET A 225 -10.25 -8.09 -14.07
CA MET A 225 -9.46 -8.73 -15.13
C MET A 225 -8.00 -9.01 -14.71
N ASN A 226 -7.68 -8.82 -13.42
CA ASN A 226 -6.33 -8.96 -12.85
C ASN A 226 -5.26 -8.03 -13.48
N LEU A 227 -5.69 -6.91 -14.06
CA LEU A 227 -4.84 -5.84 -14.60
C LEU A 227 -4.55 -4.80 -13.50
N LEU A 228 -3.84 -5.24 -12.47
CA LEU A 228 -3.67 -4.48 -11.22
C LEU A 228 -2.93 -3.14 -11.42
N GLU A 229 -2.03 -3.08 -12.40
CA GLU A 229 -1.29 -1.87 -12.77
C GLU A 229 -2.20 -0.83 -13.40
N ASP A 230 -3.02 -1.24 -14.36
CA ASP A 230 -3.98 -0.37 -15.03
C ASP A 230 -5.05 0.13 -14.02
N ALA A 231 -5.45 -0.72 -13.07
CA ALA A 231 -6.31 -0.32 -11.95
C ALA A 231 -5.64 0.71 -11.03
N GLN A 232 -4.35 0.51 -10.69
CA GLN A 232 -3.61 1.42 -9.84
C GLN A 232 -3.47 2.81 -10.47
N ILE A 233 -3.19 2.87 -11.77
CA ILE A 233 -3.12 4.13 -12.53
C ILE A 233 -4.40 4.95 -12.35
N GLN A 234 -5.58 4.32 -12.41
CA GLN A 234 -6.85 5.04 -12.25
C GLN A 234 -6.98 5.69 -10.86
N PHE A 235 -6.52 5.04 -9.78
CA PHE A 235 -6.54 5.62 -8.44
C PHE A 235 -5.47 6.70 -8.23
N ASP A 236 -4.28 6.52 -8.80
CA ASP A 236 -3.22 7.53 -8.74
C ASP A 236 -3.60 8.79 -9.53
N GLU A 237 -4.23 8.65 -10.70
CA GLU A 237 -4.79 9.75 -11.49
C GLU A 237 -5.95 10.44 -10.73
N LEU A 238 -6.84 9.67 -10.10
CA LEU A 238 -7.93 10.23 -9.30
C LEU A 238 -7.42 11.06 -8.11
N GLU A 239 -6.36 10.60 -7.41
CA GLU A 239 -5.71 11.37 -6.36
C GLU A 239 -5.09 12.66 -6.90
N ALA A 240 -4.41 12.59 -8.05
CA ALA A 240 -3.84 13.76 -8.71
C ALA A 240 -4.91 14.77 -9.13
N SER A 241 -6.00 14.31 -9.76
CA SER A 241 -7.15 15.15 -10.13
C SER A 241 -7.79 15.78 -8.90
N TYR A 242 -7.93 15.06 -7.78
CA TYR A 242 -8.43 15.63 -6.53
C TYR A 242 -7.59 16.83 -6.07
N PHE A 243 -6.26 16.66 -5.98
CA PHE A 243 -5.37 17.73 -5.55
C PHE A 243 -5.35 18.91 -6.53
N GLN A 244 -5.46 18.62 -7.82
CA GLN A 244 -5.54 19.66 -8.85
C GLN A 244 -6.82 20.49 -8.67
N VAL A 245 -7.97 19.84 -8.47
CA VAL A 245 -9.25 20.55 -8.25
C VAL A 245 -9.22 21.38 -6.97
N VAL A 246 -8.66 20.85 -5.88
CA VAL A 246 -8.48 21.59 -4.61
C VAL A 246 -7.63 22.85 -4.80
N LYS A 247 -6.66 22.83 -5.72
CA LYS A 247 -5.78 23.97 -6.01
C LYS A 247 -6.40 24.99 -6.97
N GLU A 248 -7.15 24.52 -7.97
CA GLU A 248 -7.66 25.35 -9.07
C GLU A 248 -9.02 25.99 -8.80
N ARG A 249 -9.85 25.41 -7.92
CA ARG A 249 -11.19 25.93 -7.64
C ARG A 249 -11.24 26.66 -6.30
N ASP A 250 -12.00 27.76 -6.28
CA ASP A 250 -12.29 28.52 -5.06
C ASP A 250 -13.09 27.70 -4.03
N GLN A 251 -13.95 26.79 -4.52
CA GLN A 251 -14.70 25.87 -3.68
C GLN A 251 -14.07 24.47 -3.71
N PRO A 252 -13.80 23.86 -2.54
CA PRO A 252 -13.21 22.53 -2.49
C PRO A 252 -14.19 21.50 -3.06
N PRO A 253 -13.70 20.44 -3.75
CA PRO A 253 -14.55 19.40 -4.34
C PRO A 253 -15.32 18.59 -3.29
N LEU A 254 -14.85 18.59 -2.04
CA LEU A 254 -15.49 17.99 -0.88
C LEU A 254 -15.57 19.04 0.22
N HIS A 255 -16.76 19.29 0.76
CA HIS A 255 -17.02 20.44 1.63
C HIS A 255 -16.57 20.24 3.08
N VAL A 256 -16.50 19.01 3.58
CA VAL A 256 -16.27 18.69 5.01
C VAL A 256 -14.99 17.88 5.18
N PHE A 257 -14.12 18.31 6.11
CA PHE A 257 -12.89 17.58 6.40
C PHE A 257 -13.18 16.20 6.99
N GLY A 258 -14.06 16.09 7.99
CA GLY A 258 -14.48 14.82 8.58
C GLY A 258 -13.51 14.26 9.63
N GLY A 259 -13.58 12.94 9.86
CA GLY A 259 -12.64 12.22 10.73
C GLY A 259 -12.87 12.39 12.23
N HIS A 260 -14.05 12.85 12.64
CA HIS A 260 -14.42 13.11 14.04
C HIS A 260 -15.58 12.23 14.52
N PHE A 261 -16.00 11.25 13.72
CA PHE A 261 -17.02 10.31 14.16
C PHE A 261 -16.41 9.28 15.13
N PRO A 262 -17.23 8.65 15.99
CA PRO A 262 -16.75 7.62 16.90
C PRO A 262 -15.92 6.55 16.17
N LYS A 263 -14.75 6.21 16.74
CA LYS A 263 -13.76 5.26 16.22
C LYS A 263 -12.97 5.69 14.98
N ASP A 264 -13.17 6.90 14.44
CA ASP A 264 -12.37 7.38 13.29
C ASP A 264 -10.86 7.41 13.59
N ASP A 265 -10.47 7.53 14.87
CA ASP A 265 -9.09 7.45 15.36
C ASP A 265 -8.51 6.03 15.40
N SER A 266 -9.33 4.99 15.45
CA SER A 266 -8.91 3.62 15.82
C SER A 266 -9.28 2.54 14.81
N MET A 267 -10.12 2.85 13.81
CA MET A 267 -10.50 1.88 12.77
C MET A 267 -9.32 1.48 11.86
N PRO A 268 -9.28 0.22 11.36
CA PRO A 268 -8.18 -0.27 10.52
C PRO A 268 -7.95 0.58 9.27
N LEU A 269 -6.80 1.27 9.20
CA LEU A 269 -6.57 2.35 8.23
C LEU A 269 -6.80 1.90 6.78
N LEU A 270 -6.25 0.73 6.40
CA LEU A 270 -6.23 0.22 5.03
C LEU A 270 -7.44 -0.67 4.69
N SER A 271 -8.36 -0.88 5.63
CA SER A 271 -9.58 -1.66 5.38
C SER A 271 -10.56 -0.89 4.50
N LEU A 272 -11.00 -1.53 3.42
CA LEU A 272 -11.97 -0.98 2.46
C LEU A 272 -13.43 -1.17 2.91
N ASN A 273 -13.66 -2.05 3.89
CA ASN A 273 -15.01 -2.47 4.29
C ASN A 273 -15.44 -1.89 5.65
N LYS A 274 -14.60 -1.07 6.29
CA LYS A 274 -14.93 -0.45 7.58
C LYS A 274 -16.01 0.62 7.50
N LYS A 275 -16.23 1.20 6.31
CA LYS A 275 -17.26 2.18 6.00
C LYS A 275 -17.80 1.91 4.60
N PRO A 276 -19.06 2.27 4.31
CA PRO A 276 -19.64 2.14 2.98
C PRO A 276 -19.14 3.28 2.06
N TYR A 277 -17.84 3.30 1.77
CA TYR A 277 -17.19 4.40 1.04
C TYR A 277 -17.86 4.70 -0.30
N ARG A 278 -18.18 3.66 -1.07
CA ARG A 278 -18.84 3.79 -2.35
C ARG A 278 -20.19 4.49 -2.24
N ASP A 279 -21.01 4.11 -1.27
CA ASP A 279 -22.31 4.74 -1.03
C ASP A 279 -22.15 6.20 -0.64
N LEU A 280 -21.17 6.51 0.23
CA LEU A 280 -20.85 7.89 0.63
C LEU A 280 -20.40 8.77 -0.55
N ILE A 281 -19.66 8.20 -1.51
CA ILE A 281 -19.28 8.91 -2.74
C ILE A 281 -20.53 9.12 -3.61
N MET A 282 -21.32 8.08 -3.85
CA MET A 282 -22.55 8.19 -4.66
C MET A 282 -23.55 9.20 -4.11
N SER A 283 -23.68 9.29 -2.78
CA SER A 283 -24.57 10.24 -2.09
C SER A 283 -23.96 11.64 -1.92
N ASN A 284 -22.76 11.91 -2.44
CA ASN A 284 -22.02 13.16 -2.25
C ASN A 284 -21.80 13.54 -0.76
N SER A 285 -21.77 12.57 0.14
CA SER A 285 -21.62 12.80 1.58
C SER A 285 -20.26 12.34 2.13
N ILE A 286 -19.35 11.87 1.27
CA ILE A 286 -18.01 11.49 1.69
C ILE A 286 -17.20 12.71 2.15
N THR A 287 -16.50 12.56 3.28
CA THR A 287 -15.63 13.61 3.82
C THR A 287 -14.24 13.53 3.19
N VAL A 288 -13.44 14.60 3.31
CA VAL A 288 -12.03 14.59 2.86
C VAL A 288 -11.25 13.47 3.57
N PHE A 289 -11.46 13.30 4.87
CA PHE A 289 -10.83 12.26 5.68
C PHE A 289 -11.15 10.86 5.16
N ASP A 290 -12.43 10.57 4.97
CA ASP A 290 -12.89 9.27 4.48
C ASP A 290 -12.39 8.99 3.06
N PHE A 291 -12.46 9.98 2.17
CA PHE A 291 -12.00 9.87 0.79
C PHE A 291 -10.50 9.61 0.69
N ARG A 292 -9.68 10.36 1.44
CA ARG A 292 -8.22 10.19 1.42
C ARG A 292 -7.78 8.84 1.98
N ILE A 293 -8.43 8.36 3.04
CA ILE A 293 -8.20 7.02 3.59
C ILE A 293 -8.64 5.93 2.61
N TYR A 294 -9.80 6.09 1.97
CA TYR A 294 -10.30 5.17 0.97
C TYR A 294 -9.34 5.01 -0.21
N LEU A 295 -8.87 6.13 -0.79
CA LEU A 295 -7.88 6.10 -1.86
C LEU A 295 -6.59 5.39 -1.44
N LEU A 296 -6.06 5.70 -0.25
CA LEU A 296 -4.89 5.03 0.28
C LEU A 296 -5.11 3.51 0.38
N GLY A 297 -6.23 3.10 0.95
CA GLY A 297 -6.59 1.68 1.09
C GLY A 297 -6.63 0.97 -0.27
N ARG A 298 -7.24 1.59 -1.29
CA ARG A 298 -7.31 1.03 -2.65
C ARG A 298 -5.92 0.90 -3.27
N GLN A 299 -5.11 1.95 -3.20
CA GLN A 299 -3.75 1.95 -3.74
C GLN A 299 -2.84 0.92 -3.04
N CYS A 300 -2.87 0.85 -1.70
CA CYS A 300 -2.08 -0.11 -0.94
C CYS A 300 -2.53 -1.55 -1.16
N SER A 301 -3.85 -1.80 -1.25
CA SER A 301 -4.40 -3.13 -1.58
C SER A 301 -3.92 -3.62 -2.95
N LEU A 302 -3.96 -2.76 -3.98
CA LEU A 302 -3.48 -3.11 -5.32
C LEU A 302 -1.97 -3.38 -5.33
N LEU A 303 -1.17 -2.58 -4.63
CA LEU A 303 0.27 -2.82 -4.48
C LEU A 303 0.56 -4.17 -3.80
N ALA A 304 -0.15 -4.47 -2.71
CA ALA A 304 0.00 -5.73 -1.98
C ALA A 304 -0.40 -6.95 -2.85
N ARG A 305 -1.50 -6.86 -3.61
CA ARG A 305 -1.94 -7.90 -4.55
C ARG A 305 -0.96 -8.15 -5.70
N ARG A 306 -0.16 -7.15 -6.07
CA ARG A 306 0.96 -7.30 -7.02
C ARG A 306 2.22 -7.92 -6.41
N GLY A 307 2.21 -8.20 -5.10
CA GLY A 307 3.37 -8.67 -4.36
C GLY A 307 4.29 -7.57 -3.85
N ASP A 308 3.99 -6.28 -4.08
CA ASP A 308 4.81 -5.15 -3.62
C ASP A 308 4.31 -4.57 -2.29
N ILE A 309 4.38 -5.39 -1.24
CA ILE A 309 4.01 -5.01 0.13
C ILE A 309 4.91 -3.86 0.64
N LEU A 310 6.16 -3.80 0.19
CA LEU A 310 7.10 -2.75 0.57
C LEU A 310 6.66 -1.37 0.04
N ALA A 311 6.23 -1.29 -1.23
CA ALA A 311 5.68 -0.06 -1.77
C ALA A 311 4.40 0.36 -1.05
N ALA A 312 3.51 -0.61 -0.73
CA ALA A 312 2.31 -0.35 0.05
C ALA A 312 2.65 0.26 1.43
N ALA A 313 3.60 -0.33 2.17
CA ALA A 313 4.04 0.15 3.48
C ALA A 313 4.68 1.54 3.41
N ARG A 314 5.53 1.80 2.40
CA ARG A 314 6.15 3.12 2.19
C ARG A 314 5.11 4.19 1.87
N LYS A 315 4.13 3.88 1.02
CA LYS A 315 3.06 4.80 0.65
C LYS A 315 2.20 5.13 1.87
N ALA A 316 1.79 4.11 2.64
CA ALA A 316 1.03 4.29 3.86
C ALA A 316 1.78 5.10 4.94
N SER A 317 3.07 4.82 5.14
CA SER A 317 3.90 5.58 6.09
C SER A 317 3.98 7.08 5.74
N ARG A 318 4.26 7.41 4.47
CA ARG A 318 4.27 8.80 3.99
C ARG A 318 2.91 9.47 4.15
N PHE A 319 1.84 8.74 3.86
CA PHE A 319 0.48 9.23 4.04
C PHE A 319 0.22 9.58 5.50
N VAL A 320 0.51 8.69 6.45
CA VAL A 320 0.25 8.96 7.88
C VAL A 320 0.96 10.22 8.33
N TYR A 321 2.24 10.39 7.97
CA TYR A 321 2.98 11.61 8.32
C TYR A 321 2.34 12.87 7.72
N ALA A 322 2.06 12.88 6.42
CA ALA A 322 1.50 14.04 5.73
C ALA A 322 0.08 14.36 6.22
N PHE A 323 -0.75 13.33 6.38
CA PHE A 323 -2.15 13.48 6.74
C PHE A 323 -2.34 13.88 8.21
N ALA A 324 -1.47 13.43 9.12
CA ALA A 324 -1.43 13.94 10.49
C ALA A 324 -1.14 15.45 10.53
N GLN A 325 -0.33 15.99 9.61
CA GLN A 325 -0.14 17.45 9.50
C GLN A 325 -1.39 18.14 8.97
N SER A 326 -2.07 17.57 7.97
CA SER A 326 -3.36 18.09 7.49
C SER A 326 -4.44 18.10 8.59
N MET A 327 -4.46 17.09 9.46
CA MET A 327 -5.33 17.06 10.64
C MET A 327 -4.97 18.16 11.63
N LYS A 328 -3.68 18.44 11.87
CA LYS A 328 -3.25 19.54 12.75
C LYS A 328 -3.65 20.91 12.24
N THR A 329 -3.57 21.15 10.93
CA THR A 329 -4.10 22.38 10.31
C THR A 329 -5.61 22.55 10.57
N ASN A 330 -6.34 21.44 10.71
CA ASN A 330 -7.75 21.40 11.07
C ASN A 330 -7.99 21.06 12.55
N GLY A 331 -7.02 21.38 13.43
CA GLY A 331 -7.01 20.92 14.82
C GLY A 331 -8.24 21.27 15.65
N HIS A 332 -8.96 22.34 15.29
CA HIS A 332 -10.21 22.76 15.94
C HIS A 332 -11.34 21.72 15.84
N LEU A 333 -11.25 20.75 14.91
CA LEU A 333 -12.23 19.68 14.75
C LEU A 333 -12.00 18.49 15.70
N PHE A 334 -10.85 18.45 16.37
CA PHE A 334 -10.37 17.27 17.08
C PHE A 334 -10.19 17.54 18.57
N GLY A 335 -10.60 16.56 19.39
CA GLY A 335 -10.39 16.62 20.83
C GLY A 335 -8.91 16.50 21.22
N LEU A 336 -8.63 16.71 22.50
CA LEU A 336 -7.28 16.58 23.05
C LEU A 336 -6.72 15.16 22.79
N TYR A 337 -5.46 15.10 22.34
CA TYR A 337 -4.73 13.88 21.95
C TYR A 337 -5.36 13.03 20.83
N TYR A 338 -6.38 13.53 20.14
CA TYR A 338 -7.05 12.77 19.09
C TYR A 338 -6.13 12.48 17.90
N ILE A 339 -5.31 13.45 17.49
CA ILE A 339 -4.37 13.27 16.37
C ILE A 339 -3.25 12.31 16.75
N GLU A 340 -2.77 12.36 18.00
CA GLU A 340 -1.84 11.39 18.57
C GLU A 340 -2.43 9.99 18.58
N SER A 341 -3.69 9.83 19.03
CA SER A 341 -4.43 8.55 19.01
C SER A 341 -4.57 8.01 17.58
N TRP A 342 -4.99 8.85 16.64
CA TRP A 342 -5.12 8.47 15.24
C TRP A 342 -3.78 8.04 14.64
N THR A 343 -2.71 8.81 14.87
CA THR A 343 -1.38 8.51 14.34
C THR A 343 -0.82 7.21 14.92
N TYR A 344 -1.03 6.99 16.23
CA TYR A 344 -0.68 5.75 16.92
C TYR A 344 -1.40 4.56 16.28
N SER A 345 -2.72 4.60 16.21
CA SER A 345 -3.54 3.51 15.71
C SER A 345 -3.27 3.24 14.23
N ALA A 346 -3.17 4.30 13.41
CA ALA A 346 -2.86 4.19 11.99
C ALA A 346 -1.54 3.47 11.75
N ALA A 347 -0.49 3.82 12.49
CA ALA A 347 0.82 3.20 12.35
C ALA A 347 0.80 1.70 12.72
N LEU A 348 0.14 1.33 13.81
CA LEU A 348 0.00 -0.09 14.20
C LEU A 348 -0.81 -0.89 13.18
N ASN A 349 -1.95 -0.36 12.75
CA ASN A 349 -2.81 -1.02 11.76
C ASN A 349 -2.08 -1.27 10.42
N ILE A 350 -1.20 -0.36 9.99
CA ILE A 350 -0.38 -0.58 8.77
C ILE A 350 0.59 -1.73 8.97
N VAL A 351 1.25 -1.81 10.14
CA VAL A 351 2.20 -2.89 10.45
C VAL A 351 1.49 -4.23 10.43
N ASP A 352 0.37 -4.34 11.14
CA ASP A 352 -0.41 -5.57 11.25
C ASP A 352 -0.98 -5.99 9.87
N GLN A 353 -1.47 -5.03 9.06
CA GLN A 353 -1.95 -5.32 7.71
C GLN A 353 -0.83 -5.82 6.78
N CYS A 354 0.38 -5.25 6.90
CA CYS A 354 1.54 -5.70 6.13
C CYS A 354 2.00 -7.10 6.57
N GLU A 355 1.80 -7.49 7.82
CA GLU A 355 2.06 -8.85 8.33
C GLU A 355 1.03 -9.84 7.78
N GLU A 356 -0.24 -9.46 7.75
CA GLU A 356 -1.29 -10.27 7.14
C GLU A 356 -1.00 -10.51 5.65
N TRP A 357 -0.71 -9.46 4.88
CA TRP A 357 -0.35 -9.60 3.46
C TRP A 357 0.91 -10.45 3.27
N ALA A 358 1.91 -10.29 4.13
CA ALA A 358 3.13 -11.10 4.10
C ALA A 358 2.82 -12.59 4.34
N SER A 359 1.94 -12.89 5.28
CA SER A 359 1.55 -14.27 5.60
C SER A 359 0.81 -14.95 4.45
N LEU A 360 -0.01 -14.20 3.70
CA LEU A 360 -0.76 -14.70 2.55
C LEU A 360 0.10 -14.86 1.29
N ALA A 361 1.14 -14.04 1.12
CA ALA A 361 2.00 -14.05 -0.06
C ALA A 361 3.02 -15.21 -0.10
N GLY A 362 3.24 -15.91 1.01
CA GLY A 362 4.28 -16.94 1.13
C GLY A 362 5.70 -16.36 1.30
N SER A 363 6.72 -17.23 1.32
CA SER A 363 8.10 -16.90 1.76
C SER A 363 8.92 -16.02 0.79
N GLU A 364 8.40 -15.63 -0.38
CA GLU A 364 9.17 -14.88 -1.40
C GLU A 364 8.86 -13.39 -1.38
N GLN A 365 9.28 -12.69 -0.32
CA GLN A 365 9.37 -11.23 -0.38
C GLN A 365 10.72 -10.80 -0.93
N ALA A 366 10.71 -9.92 -1.95
CA ALA A 366 11.94 -9.45 -2.59
C ALA A 366 12.89 -8.67 -1.65
N ALA A 367 12.37 -8.07 -0.57
CA ALA A 367 13.16 -7.24 0.36
C ALA A 367 12.62 -7.24 1.81
N PRO A 368 12.71 -8.38 2.53
CA PRO A 368 12.13 -8.52 3.88
C PRO A 368 12.79 -7.62 4.93
N SER A 369 14.10 -7.35 4.79
CA SER A 369 14.83 -6.44 5.69
C SER A 369 14.38 -4.99 5.53
N LEU A 370 14.10 -4.54 4.30
CA LEU A 370 13.59 -3.19 4.04
C LEU A 370 12.17 -3.02 4.56
N LEU A 371 11.32 -4.04 4.38
CA LEU A 371 9.96 -4.03 4.94
C LEU A 371 10.01 -3.97 6.48
N SER A 372 10.86 -4.77 7.11
CA SER A 372 11.10 -4.72 8.56
C SER A 372 11.57 -3.33 9.01
N GLY A 373 12.38 -2.64 8.20
CA GLY A 373 12.81 -1.27 8.47
C GLY A 373 11.65 -0.28 8.50
N ILE A 374 10.73 -0.36 7.53
CA ILE A 374 9.54 0.51 7.49
C ILE A 374 8.58 0.20 8.63
N LYS A 375 8.39 -1.07 8.99
CA LYS A 375 7.61 -1.47 10.18
C LYS A 375 8.21 -0.87 11.45
N GLY A 376 9.53 -0.92 11.60
CA GLY A 376 10.25 -0.28 12.71
C GLY A 376 10.00 1.22 12.79
N GLU A 377 10.06 1.93 11.66
CA GLU A 377 9.76 3.37 11.56
C GLU A 377 8.31 3.70 11.97
N LEU A 378 7.33 2.90 11.53
CA LEU A 378 5.93 3.05 11.91
C LEU A 378 5.71 2.82 13.42
N LEU A 379 6.31 1.78 13.98
CA LEU A 379 6.24 1.50 15.42
C LEU A 379 6.92 2.58 16.24
N GLU A 380 8.05 3.13 15.77
CA GLU A 380 8.68 4.29 16.38
C GLU A 380 7.78 5.52 16.31
N LEU A 381 7.11 5.77 15.17
CA LEU A 381 6.13 6.84 15.03
C LEU A 381 4.98 6.70 16.04
N ALA A 382 4.43 5.50 16.23
CA ALA A 382 3.43 5.23 17.25
C ALA A 382 3.96 5.52 18.66
N ARG A 383 5.18 5.05 18.97
CA ARG A 383 5.85 5.31 20.24
C ARG A 383 6.05 6.80 20.51
N THR A 384 6.42 7.59 19.51
CA THR A 384 6.58 9.04 19.68
C THR A 384 5.26 9.75 20.03
N GLN A 385 4.11 9.17 19.70
CA GLN A 385 2.82 9.69 20.18
C GLN A 385 2.61 9.35 21.66
N LEU A 386 3.05 8.17 22.11
CA LEU A 386 3.07 7.82 23.53
C LEU A 386 4.04 8.71 24.32
N ASP A 387 5.17 9.12 23.75
CA ASP A 387 6.08 10.09 24.39
C ASP A 387 5.32 11.40 24.71
N LYS A 388 4.59 11.96 23.73
CA LYS A 388 3.79 13.17 23.92
C LYS A 388 2.69 12.99 24.96
N ILE A 389 1.90 11.92 24.85
CA ILE A 389 0.79 11.63 25.78
C ILE A 389 1.33 11.40 27.18
N GLY A 390 2.43 10.65 27.31
CA GLY A 390 3.07 10.34 28.59
C GLY A 390 3.61 11.59 29.29
N ILE A 391 4.24 12.51 28.57
CA ILE A 391 4.70 13.79 29.13
C ILE A 391 3.48 14.62 29.57
N ALA A 392 2.45 14.72 28.73
CA ALA A 392 1.27 15.53 29.01
C ALA A 392 0.46 15.03 30.22
N SER A 393 0.37 13.70 30.38
CA SER A 393 -0.33 13.03 31.49
C SER A 393 0.52 12.92 32.77
N GLY A 394 1.80 13.27 32.71
CA GLY A 394 2.74 13.19 33.83
C GLY A 394 3.31 11.78 34.08
N HIS A 395 3.12 10.85 33.15
CA HIS A 395 3.73 9.51 33.19
C HIS A 395 5.21 9.51 32.78
N LEU A 396 5.62 10.45 31.92
CA LEU A 396 7.01 10.63 31.48
C LEU A 396 7.54 12.02 31.85
N PRO A 397 8.86 12.15 32.09
CA PRO A 397 9.46 13.46 32.34
C PRO A 397 9.63 14.22 31.02
N ASP A 398 9.47 15.54 31.07
CA ASP A 398 9.76 16.44 29.95
C ASP A 398 11.28 16.67 29.82
N SER A 399 12.00 15.59 29.53
CA SER A 399 13.45 15.57 29.37
C SER A 399 13.85 14.55 28.32
N LEU A 400 15.08 14.65 27.82
CA LEU A 400 15.64 13.63 26.94
C LEU A 400 15.66 12.26 27.65
N PRO A 401 15.42 11.15 26.93
CA PRO A 401 15.15 11.07 25.49
C PRO A 401 13.67 11.31 25.09
N PHE A 402 12.75 11.45 26.04
CA PHE A 402 11.29 11.50 25.79
C PHE A 402 10.84 12.79 25.08
N SER A 403 11.47 13.92 25.39
CA SER A 403 11.13 15.23 24.78
C SER A 403 11.64 15.43 23.35
N MET A 404 12.29 14.43 22.74
CA MET A 404 12.76 14.54 21.34
C MET A 404 11.61 14.75 20.34
N ALA A 405 10.40 14.30 20.66
CA ALA A 405 9.22 14.39 19.79
C ALA A 405 8.31 15.60 20.10
N THR A 406 8.62 16.37 21.15
CA THR A 406 7.81 17.51 21.63
C THR A 406 8.39 18.82 21.11
N SER A 407 8.03 19.21 19.88
CA SER A 407 8.42 20.50 19.28
C SER A 407 7.34 21.59 19.39
N SER A 408 6.21 21.29 20.04
CA SER A 408 5.06 22.19 20.18
C SER A 408 4.68 22.31 21.66
N PRO A 409 4.30 23.51 22.16
CA PRO A 409 3.86 23.66 23.54
C PRO A 409 2.66 22.75 23.78
N LEU A 410 2.84 21.75 24.66
CA LEU A 410 1.76 20.90 25.10
C LEU A 410 0.72 21.77 25.81
N PRO A 411 -0.59 21.59 25.57
CA PRO A 411 -1.61 22.28 26.34
C PRO A 411 -1.48 21.89 27.81
N THR A 412 -0.92 22.79 28.61
CA THR A 412 -0.78 22.67 30.06
C THR A 412 -2.15 22.88 30.69
N SER A 413 -3.00 21.85 30.70
CA SER A 413 -4.17 21.89 31.56
C SER A 413 -4.65 20.49 31.92
N ARG A 414 -4.67 20.21 33.24
CA ARG A 414 -5.55 19.23 33.88
C ARG A 414 -7.01 19.68 33.81
N ALA A 415 -7.48 20.15 32.66
CA ALA A 415 -8.89 20.45 32.45
C ALA A 415 -9.59 19.12 32.20
N THR A 416 -10.54 18.77 33.07
CA THR A 416 -11.59 17.80 32.77
C THR A 416 -12.13 18.08 31.38
N LEU A 417 -11.84 17.17 30.44
CA LEU A 417 -12.27 17.29 29.05
C LEU A 417 -13.80 17.42 29.02
N PRO A 418 -14.36 18.52 28.48
CA PRO A 418 -15.74 18.49 28.01
C PRO A 418 -15.87 17.31 27.03
N SER A 419 -17.03 16.66 26.97
CA SER A 419 -17.33 15.61 26.00
C SER A 419 -17.24 16.19 24.58
N HIS A 420 -16.05 16.23 24.00
CA HIS A 420 -15.83 16.65 22.63
C HIS A 420 -16.44 15.58 21.72
N PRO A 421 -17.21 15.94 20.67
CA PRO A 421 -17.79 14.96 19.73
C PRO A 421 -16.72 14.05 19.11
N ALA A 422 -15.52 14.60 18.89
CA ALA A 422 -14.31 13.90 18.43
C ALA A 422 -13.44 13.44 19.62
N ALA A 423 -13.99 12.64 20.53
CA ALA A 423 -13.21 12.05 21.62
C ALA A 423 -12.41 10.84 21.12
N ILE A 424 -11.27 10.59 21.78
CA ILE A 424 -10.47 9.37 21.57
C ILE A 424 -11.36 8.15 21.79
N SER A 425 -11.34 7.21 20.85
CA SER A 425 -12.04 5.91 20.97
C SER A 425 -11.07 4.75 21.18
N GLU A 426 -9.78 4.94 20.92
CA GLU A 426 -8.75 3.93 21.13
C GLU A 426 -8.59 3.58 22.62
N LYS A 427 -8.99 2.35 22.97
CA LYS A 427 -9.06 1.89 24.36
C LYS A 427 -7.71 1.83 25.04
N ASN A 428 -6.67 1.42 24.31
CA ASN A 428 -5.32 1.30 24.89
C ASN A 428 -4.77 2.67 25.27
N ILE A 429 -5.02 3.69 24.44
CA ILE A 429 -4.62 5.07 24.71
C ILE A 429 -5.41 5.66 25.88
N LEU A 430 -6.73 5.46 25.92
CA LEU A 430 -7.56 5.92 27.05
C LEU A 430 -7.11 5.31 28.38
N ALA A 431 -6.84 4.00 28.41
CA ALA A 431 -6.35 3.33 29.60
C ALA A 431 -4.94 3.82 30.00
N ALA A 432 -4.05 4.00 29.03
CA ALA A 432 -2.71 4.53 29.27
C ALA A 432 -2.70 5.99 29.75
N ILE A 433 -3.68 6.81 29.37
CA ILE A 433 -3.81 8.18 29.90
C ILE A 433 -4.15 8.13 31.40
N GLY A 434 -5.11 7.28 31.78
CA GLY A 434 -5.61 7.21 33.15
C GLY A 434 -4.73 6.43 34.13
N ASP A 435 -3.93 5.47 33.63
CA ASP A 435 -3.16 4.55 34.47
C ASP A 435 -1.70 4.41 34.00
N ARG A 436 -0.78 4.66 34.95
CA ARG A 436 0.66 4.65 34.70
C ARG A 436 1.19 3.25 34.39
N GLU A 437 0.67 2.21 35.04
CA GLU A 437 1.14 0.84 34.81
C GLU A 437 0.73 0.36 33.41
N THR A 438 -0.50 0.67 33.00
CA THR A 438 -0.98 0.41 31.64
C THR A 438 -0.18 1.19 30.61
N PHE A 439 0.16 2.46 30.88
CA PHE A 439 1.06 3.24 30.04
C PHE A 439 2.42 2.55 29.87
N ASP A 440 3.05 2.12 30.96
CA ASP A 440 4.37 1.48 30.94
C ASP A 440 4.36 0.19 30.12
N LYS A 441 3.36 -0.67 30.33
CA LYS A 441 3.19 -1.91 29.55
C LYS A 441 3.07 -1.62 28.06
N LEU A 442 2.22 -0.65 27.69
CA LEU A 442 2.01 -0.25 26.30
C LEU A 442 3.28 0.32 25.67
N TYR A 443 3.98 1.19 26.40
CA TYR A 443 5.20 1.85 25.96
C TYR A 443 6.34 0.84 25.73
N ILE A 444 6.56 -0.07 26.68
CA ILE A 444 7.59 -1.12 26.59
C ILE A 444 7.28 -2.06 25.43
N MET A 445 6.02 -2.51 25.29
CA MET A 445 5.60 -3.41 24.22
C MET A 445 5.87 -2.81 22.83
N ILE A 446 5.41 -1.58 22.56
CA ILE A 446 5.62 -0.95 21.25
C ILE A 446 7.11 -0.68 20.98
N THR A 447 7.86 -0.30 22.00
CA THR A 447 9.31 -0.05 21.87
C THR A 447 10.06 -1.35 21.53
N ASN A 448 9.73 -2.46 22.19
CA ASN A 448 10.34 -3.77 21.90
C ASN A 448 9.98 -4.28 20.49
N ARG A 449 8.72 -4.18 20.06
CA ARG A 449 8.33 -4.50 18.67
C ARG A 449 9.14 -3.69 17.65
N SER A 450 9.37 -2.40 17.91
CA SER A 450 10.17 -1.54 17.03
C SER A 450 11.65 -1.95 17.00
N ILE A 451 12.23 -2.31 18.16
CA ILE A 451 13.59 -2.85 18.27
C ILE A 451 13.75 -4.14 17.47
N GLU A 452 12.80 -5.08 17.59
CA GLU A 452 12.80 -6.33 16.83
C GLU A 452 12.78 -6.06 15.32
N CYS A 453 11.91 -5.16 14.86
CA CYS A 453 11.84 -4.75 13.46
C CYS A 453 13.16 -4.13 12.96
N TYR A 454 13.77 -3.22 13.73
CA TYR A 454 15.06 -2.62 13.36
C TYR A 454 16.22 -3.62 13.39
N THR A 455 16.17 -4.59 14.29
CA THR A 455 17.15 -5.68 14.37
C THR A 455 17.04 -6.58 13.14
N ALA A 456 15.83 -6.99 12.76
CA ALA A 456 15.54 -7.72 11.52
C ALA A 456 15.95 -6.92 10.27
N ALA A 457 15.83 -5.59 10.31
CA ALA A 457 16.29 -4.68 9.26
C ALA A 457 17.81 -4.43 9.23
N LYS A 458 18.59 -5.01 10.17
CA LYS A 458 20.03 -4.75 10.38
C LYS A 458 20.36 -3.27 10.66
N ARG A 459 19.42 -2.52 11.24
CA ARG A 459 19.54 -1.09 11.58
C ARG A 459 19.88 -0.89 13.07
N LYS A 460 21.03 -1.40 13.49
CA LYS A 460 21.47 -1.44 14.91
C LYS A 460 21.41 -0.09 15.64
N LYS A 461 21.76 1.02 14.97
CA LYS A 461 21.75 2.36 15.58
C LYS A 461 20.36 2.79 16.07
N PHE A 462 19.31 2.44 15.31
CA PHE A 462 17.94 2.77 15.67
C PHE A 462 17.46 1.89 16.85
N ALA A 463 17.77 0.59 16.82
CA ALA A 463 17.50 -0.30 17.97
C ALA A 463 18.18 0.19 19.26
N LEU A 464 19.46 0.60 19.18
CA LEU A 464 20.19 1.14 20.33
C LEU A 464 19.56 2.42 20.91
N LYS A 465 19.08 3.33 20.06
CA LYS A 465 18.33 4.53 20.49
C LYS A 465 17.09 4.15 21.31
N LEU A 466 16.38 3.11 20.89
CA LEU A 466 15.17 2.64 21.58
C LEU A 466 15.50 1.94 22.90
N HIS A 467 16.55 1.11 22.94
CA HIS A 467 17.07 0.54 24.20
C HIS A 467 17.43 1.63 25.21
N HIS A 468 18.07 2.72 24.76
CA HIS A 468 18.37 3.86 25.63
C HIS A 468 17.11 4.49 26.24
N SER A 469 16.01 4.53 25.50
CA SER A 469 14.74 5.06 26.02
C SER A 469 14.10 4.13 27.05
N LEU A 470 14.21 2.81 26.88
CA LEU A 470 13.76 1.85 27.88
C LEU A 470 14.56 1.97 29.17
N ALA A 471 15.89 2.06 29.07
CA ALA A 471 16.76 2.28 30.23
C ALA A 471 16.44 3.61 30.95
N ALA A 472 16.13 4.66 30.18
CA ALA A 472 15.69 5.94 30.76
C ALA A 472 14.35 5.82 31.50
N LEU A 473 13.42 5.02 30.97
CA LEU A 473 12.12 4.76 31.61
C LEU A 473 12.33 4.02 32.94
N GLU A 474 13.11 2.93 32.92
CA GLU A 474 13.44 2.14 34.12
C GLU A 474 14.11 2.98 35.21
N ARG A 475 15.06 3.84 34.82
CA ARG A 475 15.72 4.78 35.74
C ARG A 475 14.72 5.75 36.36
N HIS A 476 13.77 6.25 35.57
CA HIS A 476 12.75 7.17 36.05
C HIS A 476 11.72 6.49 36.97
N ARG A 477 11.47 5.18 36.79
CA ARG A 477 10.58 4.39 37.66
C ARG A 477 11.23 3.99 38.98
N SER A 478 12.51 3.64 38.95
CA SER A 478 13.15 2.98 40.10
C SER A 478 13.41 3.90 41.30
N LYS A 479 13.41 5.23 41.16
CA LYS A 479 13.64 6.27 42.20
C LYS A 479 14.87 6.12 43.12
N ASP A 480 15.50 4.96 43.17
CA ASP A 480 16.68 4.61 43.94
C ASP A 480 17.83 4.22 43.02
N VAL A 481 19.00 4.71 43.42
CA VAL A 481 20.31 4.37 42.88
C VAL A 481 20.55 2.87 43.11
N SER A 482 21.10 2.19 42.11
CA SER A 482 21.46 0.75 42.07
C SER A 482 20.32 -0.23 41.69
N ALA A 483 20.15 -0.44 40.40
CA ALA A 483 19.62 -1.70 39.87
C ALA A 483 20.46 -2.09 38.64
N ASP A 484 20.82 -3.36 38.60
CA ASP A 484 21.92 -3.96 37.84
C ASP A 484 22.11 -3.50 36.39
N LEU A 485 23.33 -3.01 36.13
CA LEU A 485 23.96 -2.90 34.82
C LEU A 485 24.31 -4.29 34.25
N SER A 486 23.33 -5.18 34.13
CA SER A 486 23.53 -6.53 33.60
C SER A 486 22.62 -6.82 32.40
N ALA A 487 22.49 -5.90 31.45
CA ALA A 487 22.08 -6.23 30.07
C ALA A 487 22.17 -5.03 29.13
N LEU A 488 23.38 -4.54 28.85
CA LEU A 488 23.81 -4.06 27.52
C LEU A 488 25.22 -3.51 27.69
N SER A 489 26.17 -4.20 27.09
CA SER A 489 27.59 -3.87 26.95
C SER A 489 27.80 -2.57 26.16
N LEU A 490 27.29 -1.44 26.66
CA LEU A 490 27.40 -0.12 26.05
C LEU A 490 28.85 0.41 26.06
N SER A 491 29.74 -0.15 26.87
CA SER A 491 31.15 0.25 26.89
C SER A 491 31.95 -0.23 25.68
N GLN A 492 31.58 -1.35 25.04
CA GLN A 492 32.29 -1.85 23.87
C GLN A 492 31.90 -1.11 22.58
N ASP A 493 30.63 -0.73 22.40
CA ASP A 493 30.18 -0.05 21.17
C ASP A 493 30.47 1.46 21.13
N LEU A 494 30.67 2.11 22.28
CA LEU A 494 31.14 3.50 22.36
C LEU A 494 32.64 3.65 22.00
N SER A 495 33.34 2.52 21.87
CA SER A 495 34.77 2.45 21.52
C SER A 495 35.04 2.08 20.06
N LEU A 496 34.07 2.25 19.16
CA LEU A 496 34.33 2.10 17.72
C LEU A 496 35.20 3.27 17.21
N TRP A 497 36.52 3.04 17.21
CA TRP A 497 37.56 3.96 16.71
C TRP A 497 37.31 4.48 15.29
N GLU A 498 36.48 3.80 14.51
CA GLU A 498 36.16 4.18 13.14
C GLU A 498 35.30 5.47 13.06
N HIS A 499 34.41 5.75 14.02
CA HIS A 499 33.47 6.89 13.96
C HIS A 499 33.13 7.50 15.34
N PRO A 500 34.02 8.30 15.95
CA PRO A 500 33.79 8.83 17.30
C PRO A 500 32.68 9.90 17.34
N ILE A 501 31.94 9.93 18.46
CA ILE A 501 30.88 10.91 18.76
C ILE A 501 31.43 12.34 18.77
N PHE A 502 32.66 12.49 19.29
CA PHE A 502 33.45 13.71 19.22
C PHE A 502 34.74 13.43 18.45
N PHE A 503 34.97 14.17 17.38
CA PHE A 503 36.24 14.09 16.67
C PHE A 503 37.08 15.33 16.99
N ILE A 504 38.26 15.13 17.59
CA ILE A 504 39.16 16.21 17.98
C ILE A 504 40.31 16.28 16.99
N ARG A 505 40.54 17.47 16.41
CA ARG A 505 41.68 17.73 15.53
C ARG A 505 42.37 19.01 15.97
N SER A 506 43.69 18.98 16.11
CA SER A 506 44.44 20.22 16.30
C SER A 506 44.38 21.07 15.04
N VAL A 507 44.05 22.37 15.19
CA VAL A 507 44.02 23.32 14.07
C VAL A 507 45.42 23.80 13.72
N GLU A 508 46.31 23.88 14.71
CA GLU A 508 47.70 24.29 14.56
C GLU A 508 48.61 23.29 15.28
N PRO A 509 49.68 22.79 14.65
CA PRO A 509 50.57 21.81 15.28
C PRO A 509 51.41 22.40 16.42
N MET A 510 51.48 23.73 16.55
CA MET A 510 52.33 24.42 17.52
C MET A 510 51.47 25.22 18.52
N GLY A 511 51.70 25.05 19.82
CA GLY A 511 51.15 25.95 20.84
C GLY A 511 51.76 27.35 20.70
N LYS A 512 50.93 28.40 20.66
CA LYS A 512 51.41 29.78 20.61
C LYS A 512 51.66 30.28 22.03
N GLN A 513 52.86 30.80 22.28
CA GLN A 513 53.15 31.52 23.51
C GLN A 513 52.30 32.78 23.57
N THR A 514 51.75 33.06 24.75
CA THR A 514 51.09 34.34 25.01
C THR A 514 52.14 35.46 25.03
N PRO A 515 51.78 36.71 24.67
CA PRO A 515 52.70 37.85 24.63
C PRO A 515 53.47 38.07 25.94
N ASP A 516 52.93 37.61 27.07
CA ASP A 516 53.54 37.69 28.40
C ASP A 516 54.61 36.61 28.68
N GLY A 517 54.89 35.71 27.74
CA GLY A 517 55.97 34.70 27.82
C GLY A 517 55.80 33.58 28.87
N ASN A 518 54.70 33.58 29.62
CA ASN A 518 54.49 32.68 30.77
C ASN A 518 53.42 31.59 30.56
N SER A 519 52.73 31.55 29.41
CA SER A 519 51.73 30.52 29.12
C SER A 519 51.70 30.13 27.64
N SER A 520 51.22 28.93 27.34
CA SER A 520 51.00 28.47 25.98
C SER A 520 49.52 28.20 25.73
N SER A 521 49.06 28.50 24.52
CA SER A 521 47.67 28.25 24.09
C SER A 521 47.62 27.38 22.85
N LEU A 522 46.64 26.48 22.82
CA LEU A 522 46.37 25.59 21.71
C LEU A 522 44.93 25.79 21.25
N ILE A 523 44.74 25.81 19.93
CA ILE A 523 43.42 25.84 19.32
C ILE A 523 43.11 24.46 18.76
N ILE A 524 42.05 23.86 19.28
CA ILE A 524 41.55 22.57 18.81
C ILE A 524 40.16 22.73 18.18
N THR A 525 39.90 21.94 17.16
CA THR A 525 38.57 21.76 16.59
C THR A 525 37.96 20.49 17.18
N ILE A 526 36.79 20.62 17.77
CA ILE A 526 35.98 19.50 18.25
C ILE A 526 34.74 19.42 17.38
N VAL A 527 34.58 18.33 16.65
CA VAL A 527 33.37 18.05 15.88
C VAL A 527 32.41 17.25 16.76
N ASN A 528 31.34 17.90 17.22
CA ASN A 528 30.23 17.26 17.89
C ASN A 528 29.29 16.69 16.81
N ARG A 529 29.23 15.36 16.67
CA ARG A 529 28.38 14.69 15.68
C ARG A 529 26.96 14.43 16.19
N LEU A 530 26.62 14.87 17.40
CA LEU A 530 25.27 14.82 17.93
C LEU A 530 24.47 16.03 17.43
N SER A 531 23.17 15.84 17.22
CA SER A 531 22.27 16.89 16.73
C SER A 531 21.87 17.91 17.81
N CYS A 532 22.57 17.94 18.94
CA CYS A 532 22.30 18.81 20.08
C CYS A 532 23.58 19.45 20.64
N ASN A 533 23.42 20.58 21.33
CA ASN A 533 24.51 21.27 22.00
C ASN A 533 24.79 20.62 23.36
N ILE A 534 26.06 20.56 23.76
CA ILE A 534 26.48 19.89 24.99
C ILE A 534 27.32 20.86 25.81
N ASN A 535 26.90 21.12 27.04
CA ASN A 535 27.68 21.91 27.98
C ASN A 535 28.78 21.03 28.57
N ILE A 536 30.04 21.42 28.35
CA ILE A 536 31.19 20.74 28.93
C ILE A 536 31.65 21.54 30.15
N GLU A 537 31.65 20.89 31.32
CA GLU A 537 32.12 21.48 32.59
C GLU A 537 33.64 21.60 32.63
N SER A 538 34.36 20.62 32.09
CA SER A 538 35.82 20.66 31.99
C SER A 538 36.30 19.90 30.76
N LEU A 539 37.18 20.51 29.97
CA LEU A 539 37.88 19.85 28.87
C LEU A 539 39.37 19.88 29.14
N SER A 540 39.98 18.71 29.35
CA SER A 540 41.42 18.55 29.50
C SER A 540 42.00 17.75 28.34
N LEU A 541 42.95 18.32 27.62
CA LEU A 541 43.71 17.66 26.57
C LEU A 541 45.12 17.37 27.07
N ARG A 542 45.48 16.09 27.15
CA ARG A 542 46.82 15.67 27.58
C ARG A 542 47.64 15.28 26.37
N LEU A 543 48.70 16.04 26.10
CA LEU A 543 49.63 15.77 25.01
C LEU A 543 50.84 15.00 25.55
N TYR A 544 51.22 13.94 24.84
CA TYR A 544 52.37 13.11 25.17
C TYR A 544 53.51 13.39 24.19
N ASN A 545 54.71 13.61 24.71
CA ASN A 545 55.91 13.68 23.91
C ASN A 545 56.47 12.26 23.71
N LYS A 546 56.79 11.87 22.47
CA LYS A 546 57.36 10.55 22.17
C LYS A 546 58.82 10.39 22.65
N GLU A 547 59.54 11.49 22.85
CA GLU A 547 60.97 11.49 23.20
C GLU A 547 61.26 11.82 24.68
N ARG A 548 60.28 12.32 25.44
CA ARG A 548 60.39 12.59 26.89
C ARG A 548 59.13 12.15 27.63
N PRO A 549 59.23 11.62 28.87
CA PRO A 549 58.08 11.09 29.62
C PRO A 549 57.11 12.17 30.17
N GLU A 550 57.36 13.46 29.91
CA GLU A 550 56.56 14.55 30.44
C GLU A 550 55.33 14.81 29.57
N SER A 551 54.14 14.60 30.15
CA SER A 551 52.86 14.93 29.52
C SER A 551 52.45 16.38 29.84
N VAL A 552 52.07 17.16 28.84
CA VAL A 552 51.55 18.52 29.04
C VAL A 552 50.02 18.48 28.97
N THR A 553 49.34 19.03 29.98
CA THR A 553 47.87 19.10 30.00
C THR A 553 47.41 20.52 29.69
N TYR A 554 46.63 20.67 28.63
CA TYR A 554 45.92 21.90 28.30
C TYR A 554 44.48 21.80 28.82
N ALA A 555 44.00 22.84 29.49
CA ALA A 555 42.62 22.91 29.95
C ALA A 555 41.89 24.02 29.19
N ALA A 556 40.63 23.79 28.82
CA ALA A 556 39.74 24.83 28.35
C ALA A 556 38.71 25.17 29.41
N SER A 557 38.33 26.45 29.46
CA SER A 557 37.19 26.91 30.25
C SER A 557 35.90 26.20 29.81
N PRO A 558 34.91 26.04 30.71
CA PRO A 558 33.62 25.47 30.37
C PRO A 558 33.05 26.14 29.12
N THR A 559 32.77 25.36 28.08
CA THR A 559 32.32 25.89 26.79
C THR A 559 31.24 24.97 26.23
N PRO A 560 30.08 25.50 25.78
CA PRO A 560 29.09 24.69 25.07
C PRO A 560 29.64 24.25 23.71
N LEU A 561 29.59 22.95 23.43
CA LEU A 561 29.85 22.41 22.10
C LEU A 561 28.55 22.34 21.31
N VAL A 562 28.41 23.20 20.31
CA VAL A 562 27.28 23.16 19.38
C VAL A 562 27.36 21.94 18.46
N SER A 563 26.23 21.48 17.94
CA SER A 563 26.21 20.46 16.88
C SER A 563 27.07 20.91 15.69
N GLY A 564 27.98 20.06 15.22
CA GLY A 564 28.94 20.39 14.16
C GLY A 564 30.32 20.81 14.69
N HIS A 565 30.97 21.77 14.04
CA HIS A 565 32.36 22.15 14.33
C HIS A 565 32.45 23.21 15.42
N ASN A 566 33.24 22.93 16.46
CA ASN A 566 33.51 23.85 17.56
C ASN A 566 35.00 24.17 17.61
N ARG A 567 35.33 25.44 17.82
CA ARG A 567 36.71 25.89 17.97
C ARG A 567 36.95 26.26 19.41
N VAL A 568 37.78 25.49 20.10
CA VAL A 568 38.04 25.64 21.53
C VAL A 568 39.50 26.05 21.74
N ARG A 569 39.71 27.08 22.56
CA ARG A 569 41.04 27.52 22.99
C ARG A 569 41.32 26.89 24.35
N ALA A 570 42.37 26.08 24.42
CA ALA A 570 42.87 25.50 25.66
C ALA A 570 44.20 26.15 26.04
N SER A 571 44.45 26.38 27.33
CA SER A 571 45.68 27.01 27.84
C SER A 571 46.42 26.11 28.81
N CYS A 572 47.73 26.33 28.91
CA CYS A 572 48.63 25.65 29.85
C CYS A 572 49.62 26.66 30.44
N SER A 573 49.88 26.56 31.75
CA SER A 573 50.73 27.46 32.53
C SER A 573 52.24 27.13 32.46
N VAL A 574 52.65 26.17 31.64
CA VAL A 574 54.05 25.73 31.52
C VAL A 574 54.74 26.43 30.34
N ARG A 575 55.97 26.95 30.56
CA ARG A 575 56.87 27.45 29.49
C ARG A 575 57.32 26.27 28.62
N ILE A 576 56.85 26.21 27.38
CA ILE A 576 57.29 25.19 26.43
C ILE A 576 58.29 25.83 25.45
N GLY A 577 59.54 25.39 25.54
CA GLY A 577 60.60 25.63 24.56
C GLY A 577 60.77 24.45 23.60
N VAL A 578 59.68 23.83 23.16
CA VAL A 578 59.69 22.62 22.33
C VAL A 578 59.03 22.90 20.99
N SER A 579 59.77 22.64 19.91
CA SER A 579 59.28 22.61 18.53
C SER A 579 58.35 21.41 18.35
N ALA A 580 57.05 21.63 18.21
CA ALA A 580 56.04 20.60 18.00
C ALA A 580 55.96 20.14 16.53
N ARG A 581 57.08 19.62 15.99
CA ARG A 581 57.07 18.90 14.72
C ARG A 581 56.75 17.40 14.86
N GLU A 582 56.70 16.85 16.08
CA GLU A 582 56.61 15.40 16.29
C GLU A 582 55.63 15.00 17.39
N ILE A 583 54.37 15.42 17.29
CA ILE A 583 53.31 14.98 18.22
C ILE A 583 52.20 14.27 17.44
N CYS A 584 52.00 12.97 17.71
CA CYS A 584 50.81 12.22 17.28
C CYS A 584 49.68 12.43 18.31
N ALA A 585 48.47 12.67 17.81
CA ALA A 585 47.24 12.77 18.60
C ALA A 585 46.64 11.39 18.91
#